data_AF-A0A9Q1BG71-F1
#
_entry.id   AF-A0A9Q1BG71-F1
#
_cell.length_a   1.000
_cell.length_b   1.000
_cell.length_c   1.000
_cell.angle_alpha   90.00
_cell.angle_beta   90.00
_cell.angle_gamma   90.00
#
_symmetry.space_group_name_H-M   'P 1'
#
loop_
_entity.id
_entity.type
_entity.pdbx_description
1 polymer ?
#
loop_
_entity_poly.entity_id
_entity_poly.type
_entity_poly.pdbx_seq_one_letter_code
_entity_poly.pdbx_strand_id
1 'polypeptide(L)'
;MNVCRSFIGSNRASNGRLKVLQYHLQNVSHARPTSMLNFRPGGYSNTNVTFMNMRASSTGTVLDLLVNHLPQEEVEVTYPLTVKEAFSFIEDVLKLPNPQSLLREDRHAFLNLLAKQMNYAVPFSNIVLVGKPFGQRVAPSLEECKEEVVACRGGSCFIINTFNKILLDLLGYKTRFTTGKNPYHKVMGTHTGLVVQDLRYSGSEDLLEVGTRRPLFEAIPLDFGEESPEYAFGHVVSKFFRSEDGLVHWCKELDRNTKAQEAVIERGNKRWEVQLIYDLDLTVPLSLMVACHGLIWPNADIVPEVHGDAVVSGYSGKQFVVIKGKQVSVVREDFSKENYTAESKEHLINIYQKYFPQFSVAMVERAIENTISKW
;
A
#
# COMPACT_ATOMS: atom_id res chain seq x y z
N MET A 1 59.63 15.01 33.75
CA MET A 1 59.75 15.49 32.37
C MET A 1 58.78 14.70 31.49
N ASN A 2 57.80 15.43 30.94
CA ASN A 2 56.97 15.25 29.74
C ASN A 2 56.89 13.86 29.08
N VAL A 3 55.70 13.22 29.06
CA VAL A 3 54.58 13.32 28.09
C VAL A 3 54.71 12.28 26.96
N CYS A 4 53.83 11.28 26.95
CA CYS A 4 52.75 11.16 25.95
C CYS A 4 51.90 9.89 26.20
N ARG A 5 50.58 10.07 26.30
CA ARG A 5 49.54 9.03 26.32
C ARG A 5 49.12 8.71 24.88
N SER A 6 48.74 7.47 24.60
CA SER A 6 47.78 7.18 23.53
C SER A 6 46.70 6.22 24.04
N PHE A 7 45.48 6.73 24.03
CA PHE A 7 44.22 6.00 24.14
C PHE A 7 43.86 5.49 22.72
N ILE A 8 43.42 4.25 22.60
CA ILE A 8 42.69 3.77 21.42
C ILE A 8 41.27 3.45 21.87
N GLY A 9 40.37 4.39 21.63
CA GLY A 9 38.92 4.15 21.62
C GLY A 9 38.48 3.89 20.18
N SER A 10 37.70 2.84 19.97
CA SER A 10 37.06 2.56 18.67
C SER A 10 35.59 2.96 18.74
N ASN A 11 35.29 4.19 18.33
CA ASN A 11 33.94 4.62 17.99
C ASN A 11 33.65 4.21 16.54
N ARG A 12 32.75 3.24 16.34
CA ARG A 12 32.07 3.06 15.05
C ARG A 12 30.91 4.05 14.98
N ALA A 13 31.14 5.17 14.31
CA ALA A 13 30.08 6.04 13.84
C ALA A 13 29.50 5.47 12.55
N SER A 14 28.22 5.10 12.58
CA SER A 14 27.42 4.73 11.41
C SER A 14 27.07 5.99 10.61
N ASN A 15 27.80 6.22 9.52
CA ASN A 15 27.42 7.22 8.52
C ASN A 15 26.22 6.71 7.72
N GLY A 16 25.00 7.09 8.12
CA GLY A 16 23.82 7.03 7.27
C GLY A 16 23.98 8.03 6.13
N ARG A 17 24.37 7.55 4.94
CA ARG A 17 24.31 8.36 3.71
C ARG A 17 22.85 8.44 3.27
N LEU A 18 22.25 9.64 3.36
CA LEU A 18 21.14 10.01 2.49
C LEU A 18 21.64 9.86 1.04
N LYS A 19 21.21 8.82 0.32
CA LYS A 19 21.28 8.79 -1.14
C LYS A 19 20.14 9.67 -1.65
N VAL A 20 20.41 10.96 -1.78
CA VAL A 20 19.61 11.82 -2.68
C VAL A 20 19.96 11.37 -4.10
N LEU A 21 18.96 10.92 -4.86
CA LEU A 21 19.15 10.50 -6.25
C LEU A 21 19.80 11.64 -7.05
N GLN A 22 21.04 11.43 -7.50
CA GLN A 22 21.68 12.27 -8.50
C GLN A 22 22.02 11.37 -9.69
N TYR A 23 21.11 11.31 -10.68
CA TYR A 23 21.32 10.55 -11.91
C TYR A 23 21.98 11.42 -12.98
N HIS A 24 23.07 10.91 -13.58
CA HIS A 24 23.58 11.34 -14.88
C HIS A 24 23.02 10.41 -15.95
N LEU A 25 22.30 10.96 -16.93
CA LEU A 25 21.90 10.23 -18.14
C LEU A 25 22.66 10.78 -19.35
N GLN A 26 23.36 9.90 -20.06
CA GLN A 26 23.92 10.17 -21.38
C GLN A 26 22.85 9.92 -22.46
N ASN A 27 22.68 10.95 -23.30
CA ASN A 27 22.05 11.03 -24.63
C ASN A 27 21.27 9.83 -25.18
N VAL A 28 19.97 10.02 -25.43
CA VAL A 28 19.20 9.28 -26.44
C VAL A 28 18.51 10.27 -27.38
N SER A 29 18.72 10.08 -28.68
CA SER A 29 18.31 10.98 -29.76
C SER A 29 16.87 10.75 -30.24
N HIS A 30 16.22 11.90 -30.50
CA HIS A 30 15.02 12.23 -31.28
C HIS A 30 13.99 11.14 -31.66
N ALA A 31 12.81 11.23 -31.03
CA ALA A 31 11.52 10.81 -31.61
C ALA A 31 10.52 11.99 -31.56
N ARG A 32 9.73 12.19 -32.63
CA ARG A 32 8.75 13.28 -32.74
C ARG A 32 7.43 12.89 -32.05
N PRO A 33 6.74 13.82 -31.35
CA PRO A 33 5.48 13.54 -30.65
C PRO A 33 4.29 13.48 -31.61
N THR A 34 3.39 12.52 -31.37
CA THR A 34 2.05 12.46 -31.96
C THR A 34 1.01 12.59 -30.85
N SER A 35 0.29 13.72 -30.85
CA SER A 35 -0.84 14.13 -30.00
C SER A 35 -0.50 14.76 -28.62
N MET A 36 -1.15 15.89 -28.35
CA MET A 36 -1.16 16.61 -27.07
C MET A 36 -2.48 16.27 -26.35
N LEU A 37 -2.38 15.74 -25.13
CA LEU A 37 -3.52 15.61 -24.21
C LEU A 37 -3.55 16.82 -23.29
N ASN A 38 -4.54 17.69 -23.47
CA ASN A 38 -4.81 18.80 -22.56
C ASN A 38 -5.58 18.28 -21.34
N PHE A 39 -4.93 18.23 -20.18
CA PHE A 39 -5.59 18.03 -18.89
C PHE A 39 -6.15 19.35 -18.38
N ARG A 40 -7.41 19.35 -17.90
CA ARG A 40 -7.96 20.44 -17.07
C ARG A 40 -7.95 19.99 -15.61
N PRO A 41 -7.30 20.72 -14.68
CA PRO A 41 -7.32 20.38 -13.28
C PRO A 41 -8.55 20.97 -12.58
N GLY A 42 -9.18 20.15 -11.74
CA GLY A 42 -9.84 20.66 -10.55
C GLY A 42 -8.77 20.89 -9.47
N GLY A 43 -8.64 22.15 -9.03
CA GLY A 43 -8.15 22.46 -7.68
C GLY A 43 -6.64 22.55 -7.40
N TYR A 44 -5.73 22.21 -8.32
CA TYR A 44 -4.29 22.41 -8.11
C TYR A 44 -3.63 23.14 -9.29
N SER A 45 -2.69 24.02 -8.97
CA SER A 45 -2.07 24.99 -9.88
C SER A 45 -1.51 24.38 -11.18
N ASN A 46 -1.76 25.10 -12.29
CA ASN A 46 -1.36 24.79 -13.66
C ASN A 46 0.10 24.33 -13.80
N THR A 47 0.33 23.03 -13.91
CA THR A 47 1.54 22.47 -14.53
C THR A 47 1.11 21.56 -15.69
N ASN A 48 1.39 22.00 -16.92
CA ASN A 48 1.19 21.19 -18.12
C ASN A 48 2.32 20.16 -18.20
N VAL A 49 2.06 18.92 -17.79
CA VAL A 49 3.00 17.81 -18.00
C VAL A 49 2.64 17.11 -19.31
N THR A 50 3.46 17.30 -20.33
CA THR A 50 3.32 16.60 -21.62
C THR A 50 4.00 15.25 -21.53
N PHE A 51 3.23 14.16 -21.50
CA PHE A 51 3.78 12.81 -21.54
C PHE A 51 4.04 12.37 -22.99
N MET A 52 5.32 12.21 -23.35
CA MET A 52 5.67 11.49 -24.57
C MET A 52 5.42 9.99 -24.38
N ASN A 53 5.02 9.32 -25.47
CA ASN A 53 4.83 7.87 -25.55
C ASN A 53 6.19 7.17 -25.38
N MET A 54 6.66 7.02 -24.14
CA MET A 54 7.99 6.51 -23.82
C MET A 54 7.94 5.00 -23.58
N ARG A 55 8.67 4.24 -24.39
CA ARG A 55 8.97 2.83 -24.11
C ARG A 55 9.84 2.77 -22.85
N ALA A 56 9.32 2.17 -21.79
CA ALA A 56 10.07 1.91 -20.57
C ALA A 56 11.39 1.17 -20.91
N SER A 57 12.52 1.74 -20.50
CA SER A 57 13.76 0.97 -20.38
C SER A 57 13.54 -0.12 -19.33
N SER A 58 14.24 -1.24 -19.46
CA SER A 58 13.95 -2.51 -18.77
C SER A 58 14.12 -2.51 -17.24
N THR A 59 14.39 -1.37 -16.60
CA THR A 59 14.63 -1.26 -15.15
C THR A 59 14.09 0.02 -14.50
N GLY A 60 13.30 0.84 -15.21
CA GLY A 60 12.81 2.11 -14.65
C GLY A 60 11.74 1.93 -13.56
N THR A 61 11.81 2.74 -12.51
CA THR A 61 10.75 2.86 -11.50
C THR A 61 9.73 3.94 -11.93
N VAL A 62 8.50 3.90 -11.39
CA VAL A 62 7.54 5.02 -11.57
C VAL A 62 8.15 6.32 -11.01
N LEU A 63 8.98 6.20 -9.98
CA LEU A 63 9.68 7.31 -9.37
C LEU A 63 10.72 7.91 -10.32
N ASP A 64 11.43 7.11 -11.12
CA ASP A 64 12.37 7.65 -12.11
C ASP A 64 11.64 8.47 -13.18
N LEU A 65 10.41 8.07 -13.54
CA LEU A 65 9.58 8.87 -14.43
C LEU A 65 9.21 10.20 -13.77
N LEU A 66 8.84 10.19 -12.49
CA LEU A 66 8.39 11.39 -11.78
C LEU A 66 9.53 12.32 -11.38
N VAL A 67 10.63 11.81 -10.81
CA VAL A 67 11.79 12.61 -10.37
C VAL A 67 12.41 13.39 -11.53
N ASN A 68 12.38 12.82 -12.75
CA ASN A 68 12.90 13.50 -13.93
C ASN A 68 11.94 14.55 -14.53
N HIS A 69 10.66 14.57 -14.12
CA HIS A 69 9.62 15.40 -14.75
C HIS A 69 8.85 16.30 -13.77
N LEU A 70 8.96 16.07 -12.47
CA LEU A 70 8.36 16.93 -11.46
C LEU A 70 9.26 18.14 -11.17
N PRO A 71 8.67 19.32 -10.92
CA PRO A 71 9.41 20.46 -10.40
C PRO A 71 10.21 20.04 -9.17
N GLN A 72 11.47 20.43 -9.12
CA GLN A 72 12.37 20.13 -7.98
C GLN A 72 12.04 20.98 -6.73
N GLU A 73 11.05 21.88 -6.82
CA GLU A 73 10.58 22.64 -5.67
C GLU A 73 9.76 21.73 -4.76
N GLU A 74 10.14 21.65 -3.49
CA GLU A 74 9.38 20.92 -2.47
C GLU A 74 8.02 21.58 -2.30
N VAL A 75 7.01 21.01 -2.96
CA VAL A 75 5.61 21.36 -2.69
C VAL A 75 5.25 20.75 -1.33
N GLU A 76 5.05 21.60 -0.34
CA GLU A 76 4.49 21.20 0.94
C GLU A 76 3.05 20.71 0.71
N VAL A 77 2.82 19.42 0.96
CA VAL A 77 1.50 18.80 0.88
C VAL A 77 1.04 18.50 2.29
N THR A 78 -0.08 19.10 2.69
CA THR A 78 -0.70 18.88 3.99
C THR A 78 -1.84 17.88 3.86
N TYR A 79 -1.84 16.84 4.70
CA TYR A 79 -2.98 15.92 4.79
C TYR A 79 -4.02 16.48 5.78
N PRO A 80 -5.32 16.51 5.43
CA PRO A 80 -6.36 17.19 6.20
C PRO A 80 -6.84 16.36 7.40
N LEU A 81 -5.94 15.86 8.25
CA LEU A 81 -6.25 15.09 9.47
C LEU A 81 -5.63 15.75 10.70
N THR A 82 -6.44 16.01 11.71
CA THR A 82 -5.99 16.58 13.00
C THR A 82 -5.74 15.49 14.04
N VAL A 83 -4.96 15.82 15.09
CA VAL A 83 -4.74 14.90 16.24
C VAL A 83 -6.07 14.49 16.89
N LYS A 84 -7.03 15.42 17.01
CA LYS A 84 -8.35 15.12 17.59
C LYS A 84 -9.12 14.12 16.73
N GLU A 85 -9.19 14.35 15.42
CA GLU A 85 -9.84 13.41 14.49
C GLU A 85 -9.14 12.05 14.48
N ALA A 86 -7.81 12.01 14.57
CA ALA A 86 -7.04 10.77 14.65
C ALA A 86 -7.46 9.92 15.87
N PHE A 87 -7.54 10.51 17.06
CA PHE A 87 -7.98 9.78 18.25
C PHE A 87 -9.47 9.40 18.19
N SER A 88 -10.34 10.28 17.67
CA SER A 88 -11.75 9.95 17.44
C SER A 88 -11.91 8.79 16.46
N PHE A 89 -11.14 8.74 15.37
CA PHE A 89 -11.16 7.63 14.43
C PHE A 89 -10.78 6.31 15.12
N ILE A 90 -9.73 6.30 15.93
CA ILE A 90 -9.30 5.09 16.65
C ILE A 90 -10.37 4.62 17.65
N GLU A 91 -10.97 5.53 18.39
CA GLU A 91 -11.98 5.20 19.41
C GLU A 91 -13.33 4.83 18.79
N ASP A 92 -13.84 5.68 17.89
CA ASP A 92 -15.20 5.59 17.37
C ASP A 92 -15.31 4.64 16.17
N VAL A 93 -14.28 4.56 15.33
CA VAL A 93 -14.31 3.75 14.11
C VAL A 93 -13.64 2.40 14.34
N LEU A 94 -12.41 2.39 14.88
CA LEU A 94 -11.67 1.16 15.16
C LEU A 94 -12.05 0.48 16.47
N LYS A 95 -12.93 1.11 17.27
CA LYS A 95 -13.46 0.58 18.53
C LYS A 95 -12.37 0.24 19.54
N LEU A 96 -11.30 1.05 19.58
CA LEU A 96 -10.23 0.94 20.57
C LEU A 96 -10.43 1.98 21.68
N PRO A 97 -10.99 1.60 22.84
CA PRO A 97 -11.26 2.55 23.92
C PRO A 97 -9.98 3.08 24.55
N ASN A 98 -10.00 4.34 24.99
CA ASN A 98 -8.89 5.00 25.66
C ASN A 98 -7.54 4.93 24.89
N PRO A 99 -7.50 5.28 23.59
CA PRO A 99 -6.30 5.06 22.75
C PRO A 99 -5.05 5.78 23.26
N GLN A 100 -5.20 6.94 23.91
CA GLN A 100 -4.08 7.66 24.54
C GLN A 100 -3.46 6.89 25.71
N SER A 101 -4.25 6.12 26.45
CA SER A 101 -3.72 5.29 27.54
C SER A 101 -2.92 4.13 26.97
N LEU A 102 -3.51 3.40 26.02
CA LEU A 102 -2.88 2.24 25.37
C LEU A 102 -1.56 2.63 24.69
N LEU A 103 -1.55 3.75 23.96
CA LEU A 103 -0.34 4.27 23.31
C LEU A 103 0.79 4.62 24.30
N ARG A 104 0.45 5.14 25.49
CA ARG A 104 1.45 5.50 26.52
C ARG A 104 2.00 4.30 27.26
N GLU A 105 1.18 3.26 27.43
CA GLU A 105 1.56 2.04 28.15
C GLU A 105 2.56 1.21 27.33
N ASP A 106 2.23 0.91 26.08
CA ASP A 106 3.09 0.15 25.18
C ASP A 106 2.84 0.55 23.72
N ARG A 107 3.78 1.31 23.15
CA ARG A 107 3.70 1.80 21.76
C ARG A 107 3.73 0.67 20.74
N HIS A 108 4.43 -0.43 21.02
CA HIS A 108 4.54 -1.54 20.10
C HIS A 108 3.26 -2.38 20.13
N ALA A 109 2.78 -2.75 21.32
CA ALA A 109 1.51 -3.47 21.46
C ALA A 109 0.33 -2.66 20.91
N PHE A 110 0.30 -1.34 21.14
CA PHE A 110 -0.71 -0.46 20.57
C PHE A 110 -0.66 -0.43 19.04
N LEU A 111 0.53 -0.38 18.42
CA LEU A 111 0.66 -0.40 16.96
C LEU A 111 0.12 -1.70 16.36
N ASN A 112 0.42 -2.85 16.95
CA ASN A 112 -0.09 -4.15 16.47
C ASN A 112 -1.61 -4.24 16.66
N LEU A 113 -2.13 -3.74 17.78
CA LEU A 113 -3.57 -3.65 17.99
C LEU A 113 -4.24 -2.75 16.94
N LEU A 114 -3.65 -1.59 16.64
CA LEU A 114 -4.12 -0.67 15.61
C LEU A 114 -4.10 -1.33 14.23
N ALA A 115 -3.00 -1.97 13.85
CA ALA A 115 -2.83 -2.66 12.57
C ALA A 115 -3.89 -3.75 12.38
N LYS A 116 -4.12 -4.55 13.42
CA LYS A 116 -5.19 -5.54 13.46
C LYS A 116 -6.55 -4.89 13.23
N GLN A 117 -6.92 -3.86 14.00
CA GLN A 117 -8.24 -3.24 13.85
C GLN A 117 -8.42 -2.55 12.50
N MET A 118 -7.37 -1.95 11.94
CA MET A 118 -7.40 -1.40 10.58
C MET A 118 -7.74 -2.48 9.55
N ASN A 119 -7.08 -3.64 9.61
CA ASN A 119 -7.38 -4.75 8.71
C ASN A 119 -8.82 -5.29 8.89
N TYR A 120 -9.38 -5.24 10.11
CA TYR A 120 -10.76 -5.68 10.37
C TYR A 120 -11.82 -4.68 9.89
N ALA A 121 -11.56 -3.38 10.07
CA ALA A 121 -12.54 -2.34 9.83
C ALA A 121 -12.49 -1.79 8.39
N VAL A 122 -11.30 -1.70 7.79
CA VAL A 122 -11.07 -0.98 6.54
C VAL A 122 -10.66 -1.95 5.44
N PRO A 123 -11.54 -2.27 4.47
CA PRO A 123 -11.22 -3.19 3.41
C PRO A 123 -10.34 -2.54 2.34
N PHE A 124 -9.56 -3.35 1.63
CA PHE A 124 -9.06 -2.96 0.32
C PHE A 124 -10.24 -2.83 -0.65
N SER A 125 -10.31 -1.74 -1.43
CA SER A 125 -11.39 -1.49 -2.37
C SER A 125 -10.95 -0.64 -3.56
N ASN A 126 -11.49 -0.92 -4.74
CA ASN A 126 -11.44 -0.01 -5.90
C ASN A 126 -12.83 0.55 -6.28
N ILE A 127 -13.87 0.34 -5.45
CA ILE A 127 -15.27 0.67 -5.78
C ILE A 127 -15.45 2.15 -6.18
N VAL A 128 -14.80 3.07 -5.48
CA VAL A 128 -14.87 4.51 -5.79
C VAL A 128 -14.29 4.81 -7.17
N LEU A 129 -13.16 4.18 -7.51
CA LEU A 129 -12.51 4.32 -8.81
C LEU A 129 -13.38 3.76 -9.93
N VAL A 130 -13.80 2.50 -9.80
CA VAL A 130 -14.56 1.83 -10.85
C VAL A 130 -16.02 2.27 -10.91
N GLY A 131 -16.52 2.93 -9.88
CA GLY A 131 -17.81 3.62 -9.89
C GLY A 131 -17.87 4.81 -10.85
N LYS A 132 -16.70 5.27 -11.37
CA LYS A 132 -16.61 6.26 -12.44
C LYS A 132 -16.35 5.56 -13.80
N PRO A 133 -16.96 6.04 -14.90
CA PRO A 133 -16.63 5.58 -16.26
C PRO A 133 -15.13 5.69 -16.54
N PHE A 134 -14.57 4.76 -17.32
CA PHE A 134 -13.12 4.64 -17.52
C PHE A 134 -12.40 5.96 -17.82
N GLY A 135 -12.91 6.75 -18.78
CA GLY A 135 -12.32 8.04 -19.18
C GLY A 135 -12.49 9.20 -18.18
N GLN A 136 -13.20 8.98 -17.07
CA GLN A 136 -13.44 9.97 -16.01
C GLN A 136 -12.74 9.59 -14.69
N ARG A 137 -11.95 8.51 -14.70
CA ARG A 137 -11.21 8.04 -13.53
C ARG A 137 -10.04 8.98 -13.27
N VAL A 138 -9.96 9.48 -12.04
CA VAL A 138 -8.91 10.37 -11.56
C VAL A 138 -8.57 9.98 -10.12
N ALA A 139 -7.33 10.22 -9.70
CA ALA A 139 -6.94 10.02 -8.30
C ALA A 139 -7.82 10.89 -7.39
N PRO A 140 -8.32 10.35 -6.27
CA PRO A 140 -9.05 11.13 -5.30
C PRO A 140 -8.14 12.17 -4.62
N SER A 141 -8.73 13.26 -4.14
CA SER A 141 -8.03 14.21 -3.27
C SER A 141 -7.68 13.58 -1.91
N LEU A 142 -6.84 14.23 -1.12
CA LEU A 142 -6.50 13.75 0.23
C LEU A 142 -7.71 13.80 1.18
N GLU A 143 -8.60 14.78 1.00
CA GLU A 143 -9.89 14.87 1.68
C GLU A 143 -10.77 13.67 1.33
N GLU A 144 -10.96 13.38 0.03
CA GLU A 144 -11.71 12.20 -0.42
C GLU A 144 -11.09 10.90 0.12
N CYS A 145 -9.75 10.77 0.11
CA CYS A 145 -9.06 9.64 0.73
C CYS A 145 -9.39 9.49 2.22
N LYS A 146 -9.38 10.60 2.98
CA LYS A 146 -9.75 10.60 4.40
C LYS A 146 -11.19 10.15 4.60
N GLU A 147 -12.12 10.68 3.82
CA GLU A 147 -13.55 10.36 3.92
C GLU A 147 -13.82 8.87 3.67
N GLU A 148 -13.16 8.26 2.69
CA GLU A 148 -13.31 6.84 2.39
C GLU A 148 -12.80 5.94 3.53
N VAL A 149 -11.67 6.28 4.14
CA VAL A 149 -11.11 5.50 5.27
C VAL A 149 -11.94 5.68 6.54
N VAL A 150 -12.32 6.92 6.87
CA VAL A 150 -13.14 7.22 8.06
C VAL A 150 -14.53 6.58 7.98
N ALA A 151 -15.07 6.44 6.77
CA ALA A 151 -16.34 5.74 6.55
C ALA A 151 -16.22 4.22 6.40
N CYS A 152 -15.06 3.63 6.71
CA CYS A 152 -14.76 2.19 6.55
C CYS A 152 -14.93 1.64 5.13
N ARG A 153 -14.97 2.49 4.10
CA ARG A 153 -15.02 2.06 2.69
C ARG A 153 -13.63 1.74 2.15
N GLY A 154 -12.59 2.24 2.80
CA GLY A 154 -11.20 1.90 2.55
C GLY A 154 -10.70 2.42 1.21
N GLY A 155 -9.99 1.59 0.45
CA GLY A 155 -9.35 2.04 -0.79
C GLY A 155 -8.19 1.17 -1.22
N SER A 156 -7.33 1.72 -2.05
CA SER A 156 -6.07 1.06 -2.43
C SER A 156 -5.00 1.25 -1.36
N CYS A 157 -3.83 0.64 -1.60
CA CYS A 157 -2.64 0.87 -0.78
C CYS A 157 -2.25 2.35 -0.71
N PHE A 158 -2.41 3.13 -1.78
CA PHE A 158 -2.16 4.58 -1.77
C PHE A 158 -3.08 5.31 -0.82
N ILE A 159 -4.37 4.98 -0.81
CA ILE A 159 -5.37 5.64 0.06
C ILE A 159 -5.13 5.23 1.52
N ILE A 160 -5.10 3.92 1.78
CA ILE A 160 -5.07 3.39 3.13
C ILE A 160 -3.71 3.66 3.80
N ASN A 161 -2.59 3.37 3.14
CA ASN A 161 -1.27 3.58 3.76
C ASN A 161 -0.92 5.07 3.87
N THR A 162 -1.41 5.94 2.99
CA THR A 162 -1.25 7.39 3.19
C THR A 162 -1.99 7.85 4.44
N PHE A 163 -3.25 7.47 4.60
CA PHE A 163 -4.00 7.79 5.82
C PHE A 163 -3.30 7.26 7.08
N ASN A 164 -2.84 6.00 7.05
CA ASN A 164 -2.17 5.39 8.20
C ASN A 164 -0.84 6.05 8.54
N LYS A 165 -0.06 6.49 7.54
CA LYS A 165 1.17 7.24 7.80
C LYS A 165 0.87 8.49 8.63
N ILE A 166 -0.09 9.29 8.16
CA ILE A 166 -0.45 10.55 8.79
C ILE A 166 -1.05 10.32 10.17
N LEU A 167 -1.92 9.30 10.31
CA LEU A 167 -2.43 8.86 11.60
C LEU A 167 -1.28 8.57 12.57
N LEU A 168 -0.29 7.78 12.17
CA LEU A 168 0.83 7.40 13.02
C LEU A 168 1.75 8.58 13.37
N ASP A 169 2.02 9.47 12.41
CA ASP A 169 2.81 10.68 12.65
C ASP A 169 2.12 11.58 13.71
N LEU A 170 0.80 11.75 13.62
CA LEU A 170 0.00 12.51 14.59
C LEU A 170 0.00 11.88 15.99
N LEU A 171 0.21 10.56 16.08
CA LEU A 171 0.38 9.81 17.33
C LEU A 171 1.84 9.81 17.83
N GLY A 172 2.72 10.55 17.16
CA GLY A 172 4.13 10.71 17.50
C GLY A 172 5.01 9.52 17.13
N TYR A 173 4.56 8.63 16.25
CA TYR A 173 5.46 7.65 15.64
C TYR A 173 6.34 8.33 14.60
N LYS A 174 7.54 7.80 14.40
CA LYS A 174 8.42 8.22 13.32
C LYS A 174 8.20 7.28 12.15
N THR A 175 7.63 7.79 11.06
CA THR A 175 7.28 6.95 9.90
C THR A 175 7.84 7.50 8.59
N ARG A 176 8.10 6.57 7.66
CA ARG A 176 8.45 6.89 6.26
C ARG A 176 7.69 5.98 5.31
N PHE A 177 7.40 6.50 4.12
CA PHE A 177 6.94 5.64 3.03
C PHE A 177 8.11 4.81 2.50
N THR A 178 7.81 3.57 2.15
CA THR A 178 8.61 2.73 1.27
C THR A 178 7.78 2.41 0.02
N THR A 179 8.44 2.02 -1.06
CA THR A 179 7.76 1.62 -2.28
C THR A 179 7.86 0.13 -2.51
N GLY A 180 6.87 -0.40 -3.21
CA GLY A 180 6.89 -1.77 -3.62
C GLY A 180 6.22 -1.99 -4.96
N LYS A 181 6.02 -3.26 -5.27
CA LYS A 181 5.22 -3.70 -6.41
C LYS A 181 4.69 -5.11 -6.18
N ASN A 182 3.62 -5.46 -6.90
CA ASN A 182 3.30 -6.87 -7.14
C ASN A 182 4.39 -7.50 -8.03
N PRO A 183 4.72 -8.79 -7.89
CA PRO A 183 5.82 -9.41 -8.62
C PRO A 183 5.65 -9.38 -10.15
N TYR A 184 4.41 -9.36 -10.64
CA TYR A 184 4.10 -9.29 -12.08
C TYR A 184 4.11 -7.85 -12.64
N HIS A 185 4.20 -6.83 -11.77
CA HIS A 185 4.39 -5.45 -12.24
C HIS A 185 5.81 -5.26 -12.74
N LYS A 186 5.91 -4.58 -13.88
CA LYS A 186 7.20 -4.28 -14.52
C LYS A 186 7.96 -3.18 -13.79
N VAL A 187 7.25 -2.28 -13.11
CA VAL A 187 7.81 -1.07 -12.51
C VAL A 187 7.61 -1.05 -10.99
N MET A 188 8.62 -0.59 -10.27
CA MET A 188 8.53 -0.28 -8.84
C MET A 188 7.69 0.99 -8.61
N GLY A 189 7.14 1.13 -7.40
CA GLY A 189 6.32 2.28 -7.03
C GLY A 189 4.84 2.12 -7.36
N THR A 190 4.40 0.91 -7.74
CA THR A 190 2.97 0.58 -7.93
C THR A 190 2.28 0.17 -6.64
N HIS A 191 3.05 -0.03 -5.57
CA HIS A 191 2.59 -0.27 -4.23
C HIS A 191 3.30 0.69 -3.26
N THR A 192 2.65 1.02 -2.16
CA THR A 192 3.23 1.80 -1.08
C THR A 192 3.11 1.05 0.23
N GLY A 193 4.19 1.00 0.99
CA GLY A 193 4.22 0.46 2.35
C GLY A 193 4.68 1.53 3.34
N LEU A 194 4.62 1.21 4.62
CA LEU A 194 5.06 2.09 5.70
C LEU A 194 6.18 1.42 6.49
N VAL A 195 7.22 2.17 6.80
CA VAL A 195 8.23 1.77 7.77
C VAL A 195 8.07 2.65 9.00
N VAL A 196 7.91 2.01 10.15
CA VAL A 196 7.94 2.64 11.46
C VAL A 196 9.34 2.51 12.01
N GLN A 197 9.89 3.62 12.49
CA GLN A 197 11.25 3.71 13.00
C GLN A 197 11.25 3.90 14.52
N ASP A 198 12.32 3.44 15.16
CA ASP A 198 12.54 3.60 16.60
C ASP A 198 11.40 2.98 17.46
N LEU A 199 10.76 1.91 16.98
CA LEU A 199 9.62 1.27 17.64
C LEU A 199 10.03 0.37 18.80
N ARG A 200 10.97 -0.55 18.54
CA ARG A 200 11.43 -1.58 19.50
C ARG A 200 12.65 -1.11 20.27
N TYR A 201 13.55 -0.43 19.57
CA TYR A 201 14.77 0.19 20.09
C TYR A 201 15.22 1.27 19.10
N SER A 202 16.12 2.17 19.52
CA SER A 202 16.61 3.23 18.61
C SER A 202 17.34 2.61 17.41
N GLY A 203 16.93 3.00 16.21
CA GLY A 203 17.40 2.48 14.93
C GLY A 203 16.64 1.24 14.44
N SER A 204 15.67 0.70 15.19
CA SER A 204 14.83 -0.39 14.68
C SER A 204 13.94 0.12 13.54
N GLU A 205 13.74 -0.72 12.54
CA GLU A 205 12.75 -0.51 11.49
C GLU A 205 11.79 -1.68 11.46
N ASP A 206 10.51 -1.34 11.29
CA ASP A 206 9.41 -2.30 11.29
C ASP A 206 8.47 -1.97 10.13
N LEU A 207 8.21 -2.93 9.24
CA LEU A 207 7.28 -2.79 8.13
C LEU A 207 5.86 -2.89 8.65
N LEU A 208 5.05 -1.88 8.39
CA LEU A 208 3.62 -1.89 8.63
C LEU A 208 2.88 -1.90 7.28
N GLU A 209 1.95 -2.83 7.14
CA GLU A 209 1.14 -2.98 5.94
C GLU A 209 -0.31 -3.23 6.29
N VAL A 210 -1.15 -2.22 6.05
CA VAL A 210 -2.60 -2.28 6.34
C VAL A 210 -3.44 -1.92 5.12
N GLY A 211 -2.79 -1.58 4.00
CA GLY A 211 -3.44 -1.12 2.77
C GLY A 211 -3.50 -2.16 1.66
N THR A 212 -3.28 -3.45 1.96
CA THR A 212 -3.31 -4.51 0.95
C THR A 212 -4.50 -5.45 1.11
N ARG A 213 -4.67 -6.33 0.11
CA ARG A 213 -5.61 -7.45 0.17
C ARG A 213 -5.12 -8.60 1.06
N ARG A 214 -3.96 -8.46 1.71
CA ARG A 214 -3.29 -9.54 2.45
C ARG A 214 -3.20 -9.11 3.92
N PRO A 215 -3.69 -9.93 4.86
CA PRO A 215 -3.66 -9.54 6.26
C PRO A 215 -2.22 -9.55 6.78
N LEU A 216 -1.81 -8.42 7.35
CA LEU A 216 -0.62 -8.28 8.18
C LEU A 216 -1.06 -7.58 9.48
N PHE A 217 -1.18 -8.34 10.56
CA PHE A 217 -1.81 -7.84 11.80
C PHE A 217 -0.83 -7.22 12.79
N GLU A 218 0.46 -7.26 12.50
CA GLU A 218 1.50 -6.70 13.34
C GLU A 218 2.58 -6.04 12.48
N ALA A 219 3.34 -5.14 13.10
CA ALA A 219 4.50 -4.54 12.48
C ALA A 219 5.62 -5.60 12.40
N ILE A 220 6.25 -5.72 11.24
CA ILE A 220 7.22 -6.78 10.95
C ILE A 220 8.64 -6.25 11.13
N PRO A 221 9.42 -6.80 12.07
CA PRO A 221 10.83 -6.50 12.20
C PRO A 221 11.61 -6.60 10.89
N LEU A 222 12.40 -5.59 10.55
CA LEU A 222 13.22 -5.55 9.33
C LEU A 222 14.72 -5.85 9.57
N ASP A 223 15.11 -6.12 10.81
CA ASP A 223 16.46 -6.45 11.27
C ASP A 223 16.84 -7.94 11.12
N PHE A 224 16.10 -8.69 10.30
CA PHE A 224 16.47 -10.05 9.92
C PHE A 224 17.56 -10.05 8.82
N GLY A 225 18.33 -11.15 8.77
CA GLY A 225 19.35 -11.38 7.75
C GLY A 225 18.74 -11.76 6.40
N GLU A 226 18.83 -13.03 6.03
CA GLU A 226 18.29 -13.55 4.76
C GLU A 226 16.77 -13.77 4.79
N GLU A 227 16.26 -14.24 5.94
CA GLU A 227 14.85 -14.56 6.10
C GLU A 227 14.35 -14.19 7.49
N SER A 228 13.09 -13.76 7.57
CA SER A 228 12.40 -13.51 8.83
C SER A 228 11.81 -14.80 9.42
N PRO A 229 11.33 -14.78 10.69
CA PRO A 229 10.46 -15.82 11.21
C PRO A 229 9.18 -16.01 10.36
N GLU A 230 8.49 -17.13 10.58
CA GLU A 230 7.15 -17.33 10.01
C GLU A 230 6.11 -16.61 10.86
N TYR A 231 5.17 -15.94 10.20
CA TYR A 231 4.09 -15.18 10.85
C TYR A 231 2.73 -15.71 10.41
N ALA A 232 1.86 -16.03 11.37
CA ALA A 232 0.53 -16.58 11.09
C ALA A 232 -0.57 -15.53 11.31
N PHE A 233 -1.19 -15.09 10.23
CA PHE A 233 -2.26 -14.07 10.23
C PHE A 233 -3.56 -14.67 9.71
N GLY A 234 -4.37 -15.20 10.63
CA GLY A 234 -5.58 -15.92 10.28
C GLY A 234 -5.23 -17.13 9.40
N HIS A 235 -5.74 -17.16 8.17
CA HIS A 235 -5.57 -18.27 7.23
C HIS A 235 -4.29 -18.17 6.36
N VAL A 236 -3.40 -17.23 6.68
CA VAL A 236 -2.20 -16.95 5.90
C VAL A 236 -0.96 -17.12 6.77
N VAL A 237 -0.02 -17.96 6.34
CA VAL A 237 1.34 -17.98 6.86
C VAL A 237 2.21 -17.14 5.94
N SER A 238 2.85 -16.12 6.50
CA SER A 238 3.73 -15.18 5.79
C SER A 238 5.17 -15.37 6.22
N LYS A 239 6.10 -15.14 5.29
CA LYS A 239 7.53 -15.04 5.55
C LYS A 239 8.14 -13.98 4.65
N PHE A 240 9.22 -13.35 5.11
CA PHE A 240 9.92 -12.33 4.36
C PHE A 240 11.32 -12.81 4.01
N PHE A 241 11.74 -12.55 2.78
CA PHE A 241 13.07 -12.88 2.28
C PHE A 241 13.75 -11.62 1.79
N ARG A 242 15.04 -11.48 2.10
CA ARG A 242 15.89 -10.43 1.56
C ARG A 242 16.69 -10.99 0.39
N SER A 243 16.57 -10.37 -0.77
CA SER A 243 17.37 -10.71 -1.95
C SER A 243 18.76 -10.07 -1.90
N GLU A 244 19.68 -10.56 -2.74
CA GLU A 244 21.06 -10.07 -2.80
C GLU A 244 21.18 -8.59 -3.16
N ASP A 245 20.22 -8.07 -3.93
CA ASP A 245 20.10 -6.65 -4.29
C ASP A 245 19.46 -5.78 -3.19
N GLY A 246 19.13 -6.37 -2.04
CA GLY A 246 18.62 -5.67 -0.85
C GLY A 246 17.10 -5.53 -0.79
N LEU A 247 16.37 -5.97 -1.82
CA LEU A 247 14.91 -5.93 -1.83
C LEU A 247 14.32 -6.92 -0.80
N VAL A 248 13.14 -6.59 -0.28
CA VAL A 248 12.41 -7.45 0.66
C VAL A 248 11.17 -8.01 0.00
N HIS A 249 11.09 -9.33 -0.08
CA HIS A 249 9.99 -10.08 -0.65
C HIS A 249 9.07 -10.55 0.47
N TRP A 250 7.85 -10.03 0.52
CA TRP A 250 6.79 -10.60 1.35
C TRP A 250 6.18 -11.78 0.62
N CYS A 251 6.22 -12.96 1.22
CA CYS A 251 5.69 -14.18 0.65
C CYS A 251 4.63 -14.83 1.53
N LYS A 252 3.74 -15.60 0.89
CA LYS A 252 2.75 -16.46 1.53
C LYS A 252 3.11 -17.93 1.31
N GLU A 253 2.92 -18.78 2.31
CA GLU A 253 3.08 -20.22 2.17
C GLU A 253 2.03 -20.81 1.20
N LEU A 254 2.48 -21.64 0.26
CA LEU A 254 1.63 -22.41 -0.64
C LEU A 254 1.49 -23.85 -0.14
N ASP A 255 0.26 -24.36 -0.19
CA ASP A 255 0.06 -25.81 -0.07
C ASP A 255 0.81 -26.54 -1.19
N ARG A 256 1.31 -27.75 -0.89
CA ARG A 256 2.12 -28.55 -1.83
C ARG A 256 1.48 -28.71 -3.21
N ASN A 257 0.15 -28.84 -3.25
CA ASN A 257 -0.61 -29.09 -4.47
C ASN A 257 -1.14 -27.83 -5.15
N THR A 258 -0.94 -26.65 -4.54
CA THR A 258 -1.41 -25.40 -5.10
C THR A 258 -0.48 -24.95 -6.23
N LYS A 259 -1.07 -24.70 -7.40
CA LYS A 259 -0.37 -24.03 -8.50
C LYS A 259 -0.11 -22.59 -8.09
N ALA A 260 1.14 -22.19 -8.12
CA ALA A 260 1.50 -20.80 -7.88
C ALA A 260 0.95 -19.94 -9.01
N GLN A 261 0.42 -18.78 -8.65
CA GLN A 261 0.01 -17.74 -9.58
C GLN A 261 1.16 -16.77 -9.83
N GLU A 262 2.06 -16.63 -8.86
CA GLU A 262 3.16 -15.66 -8.88
C GLU A 262 4.54 -16.34 -8.76
N ALA A 263 5.59 -15.52 -8.61
CA ALA A 263 6.95 -16.02 -8.40
C ALA A 263 7.03 -16.84 -7.11
N VAL A 264 7.75 -17.97 -7.15
CA VAL A 264 7.88 -18.89 -6.01
C VAL A 264 9.31 -18.94 -5.53
N ILE A 265 9.49 -18.85 -4.22
CA ILE A 265 10.76 -19.11 -3.53
C ILE A 265 10.63 -20.47 -2.83
N GLU A 266 11.57 -21.36 -3.12
CA GLU A 266 11.67 -22.66 -2.44
C GLU A 266 12.75 -22.59 -1.35
N ARG A 267 12.37 -22.96 -0.12
CA ARG A 267 13.26 -23.01 1.04
C ARG A 267 12.88 -24.21 1.90
N GLY A 268 13.84 -25.11 2.09
CA GLY A 268 13.59 -26.39 2.75
C GLY A 268 12.54 -27.20 2.01
N ASN A 269 11.47 -27.60 2.71
CA ASN A 269 10.35 -28.37 2.17
C ASN A 269 9.08 -27.53 1.92
N LYS A 270 9.19 -26.20 1.97
CA LYS A 270 8.08 -25.25 1.78
C LYS A 270 8.25 -24.45 0.50
N ARG A 271 7.11 -24.04 -0.06
CA ARG A 271 7.00 -23.20 -1.25
C ARG A 271 6.35 -21.89 -0.84
N TRP A 272 6.98 -20.77 -1.19
CA TRP A 272 6.57 -19.43 -0.79
C TRP A 272 6.24 -18.60 -2.02
N GLU A 273 4.97 -18.23 -2.19
CA GLU A 273 4.55 -17.33 -3.26
C GLU A 273 4.84 -15.89 -2.88
N VAL A 274 5.71 -15.22 -3.64
CA VAL A 274 5.97 -13.79 -3.51
C VAL A 274 4.66 -13.06 -3.75
N GLN A 275 4.25 -12.22 -2.81
CA GLN A 275 3.02 -11.42 -2.87
C GLN A 275 3.33 -9.95 -3.18
N LEU A 276 4.40 -9.42 -2.57
CA LEU A 276 4.87 -8.05 -2.72
C LEU A 276 6.40 -8.01 -2.62
N ILE A 277 6.99 -7.07 -3.34
CA ILE A 277 8.43 -6.77 -3.32
C ILE A 277 8.59 -5.32 -2.90
N TYR A 278 9.39 -5.05 -1.87
CA TYR A 278 9.65 -3.72 -1.31
C TYR A 278 11.09 -3.29 -1.56
N ASP A 279 11.25 -2.01 -1.88
CA ASP A 279 12.53 -1.29 -1.84
C ASP A 279 12.55 -0.43 -0.58
N LEU A 280 13.18 -0.97 0.46
CA LEU A 280 13.25 -0.35 1.79
C LEU A 280 14.27 0.78 1.87
N ASP A 281 15.24 0.84 0.94
CA ASP A 281 16.26 1.89 0.91
C ASP A 281 15.69 3.19 0.33
N LEU A 282 14.63 3.09 -0.47
CA LEU A 282 13.95 4.24 -1.03
C LEU A 282 12.93 4.83 -0.06
N THR A 283 13.19 6.06 0.37
CA THR A 283 12.24 6.88 1.13
C THR A 283 11.52 7.84 0.20
N VAL A 284 10.19 7.89 0.29
CA VAL A 284 9.36 8.73 -0.56
C VAL A 284 8.65 9.80 0.28
N PRO A 285 8.77 11.10 -0.04
CA PRO A 285 8.00 12.15 0.62
C PRO A 285 6.52 12.07 0.23
N LEU A 286 5.64 12.64 1.06
CA LEU A 286 4.19 12.64 0.80
C LEU A 286 3.83 13.25 -0.55
N SER A 287 4.47 14.35 -0.94
CA SER A 287 4.23 15.02 -2.23
C SER A 287 4.48 14.09 -3.43
N LEU A 288 5.58 13.34 -3.40
CA LEU A 288 5.90 12.37 -4.44
C LEU A 288 4.96 11.17 -4.40
N MET A 289 4.54 10.73 -3.21
CA MET A 289 3.50 9.69 -3.09
C MET A 289 2.16 10.12 -3.70
N VAL A 290 1.74 11.36 -3.50
CA VAL A 290 0.54 11.93 -4.11
C VAL A 290 0.68 12.02 -5.62
N ALA A 291 1.85 12.41 -6.13
CA ALA A 291 2.12 12.42 -7.57
C ALA A 291 2.09 11.00 -8.17
N CYS A 292 2.68 10.00 -7.49
CA CYS A 292 2.58 8.59 -7.88
C CYS A 292 1.13 8.14 -7.97
N HIS A 293 0.32 8.45 -6.96
CA HIS A 293 -1.10 8.12 -6.95
C HIS A 293 -1.82 8.78 -8.14
N GLY A 294 -1.57 10.07 -8.39
CA GLY A 294 -2.10 10.83 -9.52
C GLY A 294 -1.76 10.23 -10.89
N LEU A 295 -0.59 9.62 -11.02
CA LEU A 295 -0.14 8.98 -12.27
C LEU A 295 -0.70 7.57 -12.44
N ILE A 296 -0.72 6.77 -11.36
CA ILE A 296 -1.09 5.35 -11.40
C ILE A 296 -2.60 5.18 -11.48
N TRP A 297 -3.35 5.94 -10.68
CA TRP A 297 -4.79 5.77 -10.50
C TRP A 297 -5.66 5.97 -11.75
N PRO A 298 -5.31 6.84 -12.72
CA PRO A 298 -6.03 6.93 -13.99
C PRO A 298 -5.49 5.97 -15.05
N ASN A 299 -4.35 5.30 -14.83
CA ASN A 299 -3.61 4.61 -15.87
C ASN A 299 -3.67 3.08 -15.75
N ALA A 300 -4.63 2.49 -16.46
CA ALA A 300 -4.83 1.04 -16.51
C ALA A 300 -3.65 0.26 -17.13
N ASP A 301 -2.77 0.90 -17.90
CA ASP A 301 -1.60 0.22 -18.47
C ASP A 301 -0.52 -0.04 -17.41
N ILE A 302 -0.55 0.70 -16.29
CA ILE A 302 0.40 0.55 -15.19
C ILE A 302 -0.11 -0.50 -14.19
N VAL A 303 -1.37 -0.40 -13.77
CA VAL A 303 -1.99 -1.29 -12.77
C VAL A 303 -3.37 -1.79 -13.25
N PRO A 304 -3.42 -2.68 -14.25
CA PRO A 304 -4.66 -3.09 -14.90
C PRO A 304 -5.67 -3.72 -13.94
N GLU A 305 -5.20 -4.42 -12.90
CA GLU A 305 -6.06 -5.14 -11.96
C GLU A 305 -6.87 -4.23 -11.03
N VAL A 306 -6.46 -2.97 -10.85
CA VAL A 306 -7.22 -1.97 -10.08
C VAL A 306 -8.26 -1.30 -10.97
N HIS A 307 -8.08 -1.34 -12.29
CA HIS A 307 -9.00 -0.78 -13.29
C HIS A 307 -10.00 -1.79 -13.87
N GLY A 308 -9.79 -3.08 -13.65
CA GLY A 308 -10.67 -4.16 -14.11
C GLY A 308 -11.96 -4.26 -13.31
N ASP A 309 -12.26 -5.47 -12.84
CA ASP A 309 -13.47 -5.73 -12.07
C ASP A 309 -13.56 -4.88 -10.79
N ALA A 310 -14.79 -4.62 -10.34
CA ALA A 310 -15.04 -4.17 -8.97
C ALA A 310 -14.45 -5.19 -7.98
N VAL A 311 -13.59 -4.73 -7.08
CA VAL A 311 -12.91 -5.53 -6.06
C VAL A 311 -13.09 -4.93 -4.69
N VAL A 312 -13.52 -5.75 -3.75
CA VAL A 312 -13.43 -5.49 -2.31
C VAL A 312 -12.85 -6.71 -1.62
N SER A 313 -11.89 -6.49 -0.72
CA SER A 313 -11.24 -7.55 0.05
C SER A 313 -11.04 -7.07 1.47
N GLY A 314 -11.56 -7.79 2.44
CA GLY A 314 -11.43 -7.41 3.85
C GLY A 314 -12.20 -8.35 4.76
N TYR A 315 -12.18 -8.05 6.05
CA TYR A 315 -12.94 -8.83 7.02
C TYR A 315 -14.39 -8.33 7.12
N SER A 316 -15.31 -9.28 7.24
CA SER A 316 -16.70 -9.07 7.61
C SER A 316 -16.98 -9.91 8.86
N GLY A 317 -16.92 -9.25 10.02
CA GLY A 317 -16.81 -9.93 11.30
C GLY A 317 -15.57 -10.82 11.34
N LYS A 318 -15.79 -12.13 11.46
CA LYS A 318 -14.72 -13.14 11.57
C LYS A 318 -14.36 -13.82 10.24
N GLN A 319 -15.01 -13.41 9.15
CA GLN A 319 -14.80 -13.99 7.82
C GLN A 319 -13.95 -13.06 6.99
N PHE A 320 -12.95 -13.60 6.29
CA PHE A 320 -12.23 -12.85 5.27
C PHE A 320 -12.94 -13.03 3.93
N VAL A 321 -13.43 -11.94 3.36
CA VAL A 321 -14.27 -11.94 2.16
C VAL A 321 -13.57 -11.20 1.04
N VAL A 322 -13.56 -11.82 -0.14
CA VAL A 322 -13.09 -11.20 -1.38
C VAL A 322 -14.23 -11.26 -2.39
N ILE A 323 -14.66 -10.09 -2.87
CA ILE A 323 -15.58 -9.95 -3.99
C ILE A 323 -14.76 -9.37 -5.15
N LYS A 324 -14.70 -10.08 -6.29
CA LYS A 324 -14.04 -9.63 -7.51
C LYS A 324 -14.93 -9.90 -8.71
N GLY A 325 -15.50 -8.85 -9.28
CA GLY A 325 -16.52 -8.97 -10.33
C GLY A 325 -17.70 -9.78 -9.80
N LYS A 326 -18.00 -10.90 -10.43
CA LYS A 326 -19.03 -11.84 -9.95
C LYS A 326 -18.52 -12.90 -8.97
N GLN A 327 -17.21 -13.06 -8.84
CA GLN A 327 -16.62 -14.12 -8.02
C GLN A 327 -16.56 -13.69 -6.56
N VAL A 328 -16.97 -14.59 -5.67
CA VAL A 328 -16.93 -14.39 -4.23
C VAL A 328 -16.13 -15.51 -3.59
N SER A 329 -15.19 -15.15 -2.72
CA SER A 329 -14.44 -16.06 -1.88
C SER A 329 -14.65 -15.68 -0.42
N VAL A 330 -15.05 -16.64 0.40
CA VAL A 330 -15.21 -16.47 1.85
C VAL A 330 -14.30 -17.46 2.55
N VAL A 331 -13.41 -16.96 3.41
CA VAL A 331 -12.57 -17.78 4.30
C VAL A 331 -13.06 -17.58 5.73
N ARG A 332 -13.39 -18.67 6.40
CA ARG A 332 -13.91 -18.68 7.78
C ARG A 332 -12.78 -18.87 8.79
N GLU A 333 -13.10 -18.76 10.09
CA GLU A 333 -12.12 -18.91 11.18
C GLU A 333 -11.48 -20.30 11.23
N ASP A 334 -12.21 -21.35 10.83
CA ASP A 334 -11.72 -22.72 10.73
C ASP A 334 -10.89 -22.96 9.44
N PHE A 335 -10.58 -21.89 8.71
CA PHE A 335 -9.86 -21.89 7.44
C PHE A 335 -10.57 -22.61 6.29
N SER A 336 -11.84 -23.00 6.48
CA SER A 336 -12.67 -23.46 5.37
C SER A 336 -12.87 -22.32 4.38
N LYS A 337 -12.76 -22.66 3.10
CA LYS A 337 -12.89 -21.72 1.98
C LYS A 337 -14.08 -22.10 1.12
N GLU A 338 -14.96 -21.12 0.92
CA GLU A 338 -16.12 -21.21 0.03
C GLU A 338 -15.89 -20.28 -1.15
N ASN A 339 -16.12 -20.76 -2.37
CA ASN A 339 -16.08 -19.94 -3.58
C ASN A 339 -17.39 -20.13 -4.34
N TYR A 340 -17.98 -19.03 -4.78
CA TYR A 340 -19.20 -19.07 -5.59
C TYR A 340 -19.27 -17.85 -6.52
N THR A 341 -20.17 -17.91 -7.49
CA THR A 341 -20.40 -16.84 -8.46
C THR A 341 -21.78 -16.24 -8.25
N ALA A 342 -21.88 -14.91 -8.23
CA ALA A 342 -23.16 -14.23 -8.19
C ALA A 342 -23.95 -14.48 -9.49
N GLU A 343 -25.18 -14.94 -9.35
CA GLU A 343 -26.05 -15.37 -10.45
C GLU A 343 -26.72 -14.20 -11.18
N SER A 344 -26.87 -13.05 -10.51
CA SER A 344 -27.49 -11.84 -11.06
C SER A 344 -26.91 -10.57 -10.43
N LYS A 345 -27.25 -9.41 -11.02
CA LYS A 345 -26.89 -8.09 -10.48
C LYS A 345 -27.42 -7.91 -9.06
N GLU A 346 -28.68 -8.25 -8.85
CA GLU A 346 -29.36 -8.15 -7.57
C GLU A 346 -28.71 -9.06 -6.52
N HIS A 347 -28.32 -10.28 -6.92
CA HIS A 347 -27.59 -11.19 -6.04
C HIS A 347 -26.23 -10.59 -5.64
N LEU A 348 -25.47 -10.02 -6.58
CA LEU A 348 -24.18 -9.38 -6.26
C LEU A 348 -24.35 -8.18 -5.32
N ILE A 349 -25.35 -7.32 -5.55
CA ILE A 349 -25.67 -6.20 -4.65
C ILE A 349 -25.98 -6.71 -3.24
N ASN A 350 -26.80 -7.76 -3.12
CA ASN A 350 -27.11 -8.36 -1.82
C ASN A 350 -25.87 -8.93 -1.12
N ILE A 351 -24.92 -9.49 -1.86
CA ILE A 351 -23.63 -9.96 -1.32
C ILE A 351 -22.82 -8.78 -0.76
N TYR A 352 -22.73 -7.66 -1.50
CA TYR A 352 -22.08 -6.45 -1.00
C TYR A 352 -22.76 -5.92 0.26
N GLN A 353 -24.09 -5.83 0.29
CA GLN A 353 -24.82 -5.35 1.47
C GLN A 353 -24.68 -6.29 2.67
N LYS A 354 -24.54 -7.60 2.44
CA LYS A 354 -24.28 -8.58 3.50
C LYS A 354 -22.91 -8.40 4.13
N TYR A 355 -21.85 -8.33 3.32
CA TYR A 355 -20.47 -8.38 3.84
C TYR A 355 -19.83 -7.01 4.05
N PHE A 356 -20.21 -6.02 3.25
CA PHE A 356 -19.65 -4.67 3.26
C PHE A 356 -20.76 -3.60 3.17
N PRO A 357 -21.66 -3.52 4.18
CA PRO A 357 -22.80 -2.58 4.18
C PRO A 357 -22.39 -1.09 4.17
N GLN A 358 -21.12 -0.78 4.40
CA GLN A 358 -20.59 0.58 4.29
C GLN A 358 -20.64 1.13 2.85
N PHE A 359 -20.74 0.28 1.83
CA PHE A 359 -20.96 0.71 0.46
C PHE A 359 -22.45 0.85 0.19
N SER A 360 -22.91 2.04 -0.17
CA SER A 360 -24.31 2.23 -0.57
C SER A 360 -24.63 1.41 -1.83
N VAL A 361 -25.90 0.99 -1.96
CA VAL A 361 -26.38 0.27 -3.15
C VAL A 361 -26.01 1.00 -4.44
N ALA A 362 -26.22 2.31 -4.49
CA ALA A 362 -25.92 3.13 -5.66
C ALA A 362 -24.42 3.15 -6.02
N MET A 363 -23.51 3.06 -5.05
CA MET A 363 -22.07 2.95 -5.34
C MET A 363 -21.74 1.61 -5.98
N VAL A 364 -22.30 0.53 -5.43
CA VAL A 364 -22.11 -0.84 -5.93
C VAL A 364 -22.69 -0.99 -7.33
N GLU A 365 -23.90 -0.47 -7.57
CA GLU A 365 -24.54 -0.49 -8.89
C GLU A 365 -23.70 0.19 -9.96
N ARG A 366 -23.20 1.40 -9.69
CA ARG A 366 -22.31 2.11 -10.62
C ARG A 366 -21.03 1.35 -10.90
N ALA A 367 -20.41 0.77 -9.86
CA ALA A 367 -19.21 -0.03 -10.02
C ALA A 367 -19.47 -1.27 -10.89
N ILE A 368 -20.59 -1.95 -10.68
CA ILE A 368 -21.02 -3.08 -11.50
C ILE A 368 -21.24 -2.67 -12.96
N GLU A 369 -22.00 -1.61 -13.21
CA GLU A 369 -22.35 -1.14 -14.56
C GLU A 369 -21.12 -0.76 -15.38
N ASN A 370 -20.10 -0.21 -14.72
CA ASN A 370 -18.85 0.18 -15.37
C ASN A 370 -17.85 -0.96 -15.56
N THR A 371 -18.05 -2.13 -14.93
CA THR A 371 -17.04 -3.21 -14.93
C THR A 371 -17.56 -4.56 -15.44
N ILE A 372 -18.85 -4.82 -15.32
CA ILE A 372 -19.47 -6.10 -15.70
C ILE A 372 -20.39 -5.86 -16.90
N SER A 373 -19.91 -6.21 -18.10
CA SER A 373 -20.65 -5.99 -19.35
C SER A 373 -21.71 -7.05 -19.67
N LYS A 374 -21.66 -8.21 -19.01
CA LYS A 374 -22.59 -9.33 -19.25
C LYS A 374 -22.93 -10.02 -17.93
N TRP A 375 -24.22 -10.28 -17.69
CA TRP A 375 -24.72 -11.08 -16.59
C TRP A 375 -24.87 -12.54 -16.96
#